data_AF-A0A7W6EWE6-F1
#
_entry.id   AF-A0A7W6EWE6-F1
#
_cell.length_a   1.000
_cell.length_b   1.000
_cell.length_c   1.000
_cell.angle_alpha   90.00
_cell.angle_beta   90.00
_cell.angle_gamma   90.00
#
_symmetry.space_group_name_H-M   'P 1'
#
loop_
_entity.id
_entity.type
_entity.pdbx_description
1 polymer ?
#
loop_
_entity_poly.entity_id
_entity_poly.type
_entity_poly.pdbx_seq_one_letter_code
_entity_poly.pdbx_strand_id
1 'polypeptide(L)'
;MLDPIERLALSYAPRSARAAWEALIFFNLKLAEAAKPGREPMMIQLRLSWWRDRLSEPADSWPKGEPVLAGLKVWEREAAALIGLVDGWEAKIVGEDGGVELAQAQIESYVALARLLGETELADVRQTAAQLITPGRSSSRPPKLARAMRPLAILRALAMRTEQGGEPTPLRDLAMLMRVGLLGR
;
A
#
# COMPACT_ATOMS: atom_id res chain seq x y z
N MET A 1 -11.71 7.64 -3.83
CA MET A 1 -12.54 7.05 -2.76
C MET A 1 -11.98 5.66 -2.50
N LEU A 2 -11.80 5.26 -1.24
CA LEU A 2 -11.30 3.92 -0.91
C LEU A 2 -12.27 2.85 -1.39
N ASP A 3 -11.75 1.74 -1.92
CA ASP A 3 -12.55 0.59 -2.32
C ASP A 3 -13.24 -0.04 -1.08
N PRO A 4 -14.45 -0.64 -1.21
CA PRO A 4 -15.06 -1.43 -0.14
C PRO A 4 -14.11 -2.40 0.59
N ILE A 5 -13.22 -3.09 -0.14
CA ILE A 5 -12.24 -4.02 0.42
C ILE A 5 -11.20 -3.30 1.27
N GLU A 6 -10.69 -2.16 0.80
CA GLU A 6 -9.71 -1.36 1.54
C GLU A 6 -10.32 -0.81 2.84
N ARG A 7 -11.55 -0.27 2.76
CA ARG A 7 -12.27 0.22 3.96
C ARG A 7 -12.47 -0.87 4.99
N LEU A 8 -12.77 -2.07 4.52
CA LEU A 8 -12.97 -3.24 5.35
C LEU A 8 -11.67 -3.71 6.00
N ALA A 9 -10.56 -3.75 5.26
CA ALA A 9 -9.24 -4.01 5.82
C ALA A 9 -8.84 -2.99 6.90
N LEU A 10 -9.10 -1.70 6.65
CA LEU A 10 -8.83 -0.61 7.60
C LEU A 10 -9.67 -0.69 8.88
N SER A 11 -10.85 -1.31 8.84
CA SER A 11 -11.66 -1.52 10.04
C SER A 11 -10.93 -2.34 11.12
N TYR A 12 -9.97 -3.19 10.71
CA TYR A 12 -9.12 -4.01 11.58
C TYR A 12 -7.90 -3.29 12.15
N ALA A 13 -7.56 -2.09 11.63
CA ALA A 13 -6.51 -1.26 12.21
C ALA A 13 -6.97 -0.60 13.51
N PRO A 14 -6.08 -0.49 14.52
CA PRO A 14 -6.30 0.37 15.68
C PRO A 14 -6.35 1.84 15.24
N ARG A 15 -7.03 2.68 16.02
CA ARG A 15 -7.22 4.11 15.69
C ARG A 15 -5.90 4.85 15.46
N SER A 16 -4.85 4.50 16.18
CA SER A 16 -3.50 5.07 16.03
C SER A 16 -2.85 4.78 14.67
N ALA A 17 -3.21 3.68 14.01
CA ALA A 17 -2.60 3.27 12.75
C ALA A 17 -3.39 3.72 11.51
N ARG A 18 -4.66 4.11 11.68
CA ARG A 18 -5.57 4.40 10.55
C ARG A 18 -5.07 5.53 9.66
N ALA A 19 -4.61 6.64 10.23
CA ALA A 19 -4.16 7.77 9.45
C ALA A 19 -2.97 7.42 8.53
N ALA A 20 -1.99 6.68 9.04
CA ALA A 20 -0.83 6.25 8.26
C ALA A 20 -1.21 5.28 7.13
N TRP A 21 -2.09 4.32 7.42
CA TRP A 21 -2.63 3.39 6.44
C TRP A 21 -3.45 4.09 5.34
N GLU A 22 -4.38 4.96 5.73
CA GLU A 22 -5.22 5.71 4.80
C GLU A 22 -4.36 6.57 3.86
N ALA A 23 -3.37 7.28 4.42
CA ALA A 23 -2.46 8.10 3.63
C ALA A 23 -1.71 7.30 2.57
N LEU A 24 -1.18 6.11 2.92
CA LEU A 24 -0.51 5.22 1.96
C LEU A 24 -1.44 4.74 0.85
N ILE A 25 -2.63 4.27 1.20
CA ILE A 25 -3.59 3.75 0.21
C ILE A 25 -4.00 4.89 -0.74
N PHE A 26 -4.36 6.06 -0.20
CA PHE A 26 -4.73 7.20 -1.03
C PHE A 26 -3.59 7.66 -1.93
N PHE A 27 -2.36 7.66 -1.43
CA PHE A 27 -1.20 8.02 -2.21
C PHE A 27 -0.94 7.02 -3.35
N ASN A 28 -0.96 5.72 -3.06
CA ASN A 28 -0.79 4.69 -4.08
C ASN A 28 -1.88 4.77 -5.17
N LEU A 29 -3.15 5.01 -4.79
CA LEU A 29 -4.25 5.25 -5.74
C LEU A 29 -4.00 6.48 -6.62
N LYS A 30 -3.42 7.55 -6.06
CA LYS A 30 -3.09 8.77 -6.80
C LYS A 30 -1.95 8.55 -7.78
N LEU A 31 -0.93 7.79 -7.40
CA LEU A 31 0.16 7.41 -8.31
C LEU A 31 -0.33 6.51 -9.43
N ALA A 32 -1.18 5.52 -9.13
CA ALA A 32 -1.81 4.67 -10.14
C ALA A 32 -2.63 5.49 -11.16
N GLU A 33 -3.39 6.47 -10.70
CA GLU A 33 -4.15 7.38 -11.56
C GLU A 33 -3.25 8.34 -12.34
N ALA A 34 -2.12 8.77 -11.76
CA ALA A 34 -1.12 9.58 -12.45
C ALA A 34 -0.46 8.80 -13.59
N ALA A 35 -0.13 7.52 -13.34
CA ALA A 35 0.54 6.58 -14.25
C ALA A 35 -0.43 5.80 -15.17
N LYS A 36 -1.69 6.25 -15.31
CA LYS A 36 -2.70 5.57 -16.11
C LYS A 36 -2.29 5.49 -17.60
N PRO A 37 -2.34 4.30 -18.24
CA PRO A 37 -2.08 4.15 -19.67
C PRO A 37 -3.00 5.01 -20.53
N GLY A 38 -2.51 5.47 -21.69
CA GLY A 38 -3.25 6.32 -22.62
C GLY A 38 -3.06 7.83 -22.41
N ARG A 39 -2.23 8.23 -21.45
CA ARG A 39 -1.71 9.61 -21.37
C ARG A 39 -0.39 9.71 -22.13
N GLU A 40 -0.07 10.92 -22.59
CA GLU A 40 1.25 11.19 -23.18
C GLU A 40 2.35 10.85 -22.16
N PRO A 41 3.35 10.02 -22.52
CA PRO A 41 4.40 9.57 -21.59
C PRO A 41 5.10 10.72 -20.85
N MET A 42 5.36 11.83 -21.56
CA MET A 42 5.95 13.04 -21.00
C MET A 42 5.10 13.64 -19.87
N MET A 43 3.78 13.63 -20.00
CA MET A 43 2.86 14.14 -18.97
C MET A 43 2.84 13.24 -17.73
N ILE A 44 3.03 11.93 -17.89
CA ILE A 44 3.16 11.01 -16.76
C ILE A 44 4.45 11.32 -15.99
N GLN A 45 5.58 11.44 -16.70
CA GLN A 45 6.88 11.78 -16.10
C GLN A 45 6.85 13.11 -15.35
N LEU A 46 6.25 14.16 -15.92
CA LEU A 46 6.14 15.45 -15.26
C LEU A 46 5.34 15.37 -13.96
N ARG A 47 4.22 14.63 -13.95
CA ARG A 47 3.38 14.47 -12.74
C ARG A 47 4.07 13.64 -11.67
N LEU A 48 4.76 12.55 -12.04
CA LEU A 48 5.50 11.73 -11.07
C LEU A 48 6.71 12.49 -10.52
N SER A 49 7.43 13.25 -11.35
CA SER A 49 8.52 14.12 -10.92
C SER A 49 8.04 15.16 -9.92
N TRP A 50 6.89 15.79 -10.16
CA TRP A 50 6.31 16.71 -9.19
C TRP A 50 6.06 16.05 -7.82
N TRP A 51 5.55 14.81 -7.77
CA TRP A 51 5.38 14.09 -6.51
C TRP A 51 6.71 13.84 -5.79
N ARG A 52 7.72 13.39 -6.54
CA ARG A 52 9.08 13.16 -6.02
C ARG A 52 9.67 14.43 -5.43
N ASP A 53 9.58 15.54 -6.15
CA ASP A 53 10.11 16.82 -5.73
C ASP A 53 9.43 17.28 -4.44
N ARG A 54 8.09 17.21 -4.37
CA ARG A 54 7.35 17.58 -3.15
C ARG A 54 7.74 16.73 -1.96
N LEU A 55 7.82 15.40 -2.12
CA LEU A 55 8.20 14.50 -1.04
C LEU A 55 9.67 14.65 -0.59
N SER A 56 10.52 15.25 -1.43
CA SER A 56 11.92 15.57 -1.10
C SER A 56 12.07 16.86 -0.29
N GLU A 57 11.01 17.67 -0.21
CA GLU A 57 10.97 18.87 0.63
C GLU A 57 10.38 18.56 2.02
N PRO A 58 10.70 19.36 3.07
CA PRO A 58 10.09 19.23 4.39
C PRO A 58 8.56 19.34 4.35
N ALA A 59 7.85 18.61 5.22
CA ALA A 59 6.39 18.55 5.20
C ALA A 59 5.69 19.91 5.41
N ASP A 60 6.39 20.89 5.96
CA ASP A 60 5.91 22.25 6.17
C ASP A 60 6.00 23.16 4.94
N SER A 61 6.79 22.81 3.91
CA SER A 61 6.82 23.53 2.63
C SER A 61 5.73 23.07 1.66
N TRP A 62 5.04 21.97 1.96
CA TRP A 62 4.06 21.37 1.05
C TRP A 62 2.85 22.30 0.78
N PRO A 63 2.31 22.29 -0.44
CA PRO A 63 1.17 23.10 -0.80
C PRO A 63 -0.07 22.74 0.03
N LYS A 64 -0.65 23.72 0.71
CA LYS A 64 -1.82 23.55 1.60
C LYS A 64 -3.08 23.03 0.89
N GLY A 65 -3.15 23.18 -0.44
CA GLY A 65 -4.30 22.78 -1.25
C GLY A 65 -4.30 21.31 -1.67
N GLU A 66 -3.25 20.53 -1.37
CA GLU A 66 -3.16 19.12 -1.78
C GLU A 66 -3.52 18.18 -0.61
N PRO A 67 -4.72 17.57 -0.59
CA PRO A 67 -5.18 16.77 0.55
C PRO A 67 -4.36 15.50 0.78
N VAL A 68 -3.76 14.94 -0.28
CA VAL A 68 -2.94 13.73 -0.18
C VAL A 68 -1.66 14.04 0.59
N LEU A 69 -0.99 15.15 0.27
CA LEU A 69 0.20 15.61 1.00
C LEU A 69 -0.15 15.94 2.45
N ALA A 70 -1.31 16.53 2.72
CA ALA A 70 -1.76 16.78 4.09
C ALA A 70 -1.85 15.49 4.93
N GLY A 71 -2.36 14.39 4.34
CA GLY A 71 -2.40 13.07 4.98
C GLY A 71 -1.01 12.42 5.14
N LEU A 72 -0.10 12.69 4.22
CA LEU A 72 1.27 12.15 4.23
C LEU A 72 2.20 12.84 5.24
N LYS A 73 1.77 13.88 5.96
CA LYS A 73 2.60 14.49 7.00
C LYS A 73 3.06 13.49 8.07
N VAL A 74 2.22 12.51 8.40
CA VAL A 74 2.59 11.45 9.35
C VAL A 74 3.72 10.55 8.84
N TRP A 75 4.01 10.59 7.53
CA TRP A 75 5.06 9.81 6.86
C TRP A 75 6.39 10.56 6.71
N GLU A 76 6.55 11.76 7.27
CA GLU A 76 7.76 12.59 7.09
C GLU A 76 9.06 11.82 7.37
N ARG A 77 9.08 11.01 8.44
CA ARG A 77 10.25 10.18 8.81
C ARG A 77 10.52 9.01 7.85
N GLU A 78 9.54 8.68 7.01
CA GLU A 78 9.56 7.58 6.04
C GLU A 78 9.37 8.09 4.60
N ALA A 79 9.62 9.38 4.34
CA ALA A 79 9.44 10.00 3.03
C ALA A 79 10.22 9.28 1.91
N ALA A 80 11.38 8.72 2.24
CA ALA A 80 12.19 7.93 1.31
C ALA A 80 11.43 6.72 0.72
N ALA A 81 10.59 6.05 1.52
CA ALA A 81 9.78 4.93 1.04
C ALA A 81 8.65 5.39 0.11
N LEU A 82 8.09 6.59 0.36
CA LEU A 82 7.09 7.19 -0.53
C LEU A 82 7.72 7.60 -1.86
N ILE A 83 8.93 8.17 -1.84
CA ILE A 83 9.70 8.50 -3.04
C ILE A 83 10.01 7.23 -3.84
N GLY A 84 10.49 6.17 -3.18
CA GLY A 84 10.73 4.89 -3.84
C GLY A 84 9.46 4.30 -4.49
N LEU A 85 8.28 4.53 -3.90
CA LEU A 85 7.01 4.16 -4.52
C LEU A 85 6.71 4.96 -5.79
N VAL A 86 7.02 6.27 -5.83
CA VAL A 86 6.95 7.08 -7.06
C VAL A 86 7.86 6.51 -8.14
N ASP A 87 9.11 6.18 -7.77
CA ASP A 87 10.11 5.64 -8.68
C ASP A 87 9.68 4.27 -9.24
N GLY A 88 9.09 3.40 -8.42
CA GLY A 88 8.53 2.14 -8.87
C GLY A 88 7.39 2.32 -9.88
N TRP A 89 6.52 3.31 -9.68
CA TRP A 89 5.47 3.64 -10.64
C TRP A 89 6.02 4.20 -11.95
N GLU A 90 7.11 4.97 -11.91
CA GLU A 90 7.79 5.45 -13.10
C GLU A 90 8.46 4.30 -13.86
N ALA A 91 9.15 3.39 -13.17
CA ALA A 91 9.80 2.22 -13.76
C ALA A 91 8.81 1.35 -14.55
N LYS A 92 7.62 1.12 -13.99
CA LYS A 92 6.52 0.38 -14.66
C LYS A 92 6.10 0.97 -16.01
N ILE A 93 6.28 2.27 -16.21
CA ILE A 93 5.90 2.95 -17.47
C ILE A 93 7.03 2.90 -18.50
N VAL A 94 8.29 2.82 -18.06
CA VAL A 94 9.46 3.00 -18.92
C VAL A 94 10.11 1.68 -19.34
N GLY A 95 10.11 0.64 -18.51
CA GLY A 95 10.95 -0.55 -18.71
C GLY A 95 10.22 -1.89 -18.72
N GLU A 96 10.84 -2.89 -19.36
CA GLU A 96 10.38 -4.29 -19.39
C GLU A 96 10.34 -4.90 -17.98
N ASP A 97 11.31 -4.56 -17.13
CA ASP A 97 11.37 -5.03 -15.75
C ASP A 97 10.42 -4.28 -14.80
N GLY A 98 9.89 -3.12 -15.21
CA GLY A 98 9.24 -2.12 -14.33
C GLY A 98 8.12 -2.61 -13.40
N GLY A 99 7.52 -3.76 -13.71
CA GLY A 99 6.59 -4.44 -12.81
C GLY A 99 7.25 -4.97 -11.53
N VAL A 100 8.50 -5.43 -11.62
CA VAL A 100 9.31 -5.95 -10.51
C VAL A 100 9.74 -4.81 -9.59
N GLU A 101 10.22 -3.68 -10.13
CA GLU A 101 10.59 -2.51 -9.33
C GLU A 101 9.38 -1.93 -8.62
N LEU A 102 8.22 -1.83 -9.30
CA LEU A 102 6.99 -1.39 -8.63
C LEU A 102 6.61 -2.35 -7.50
N ALA A 103 6.68 -3.65 -7.75
CA ALA A 103 6.33 -4.64 -6.73
C ALA A 103 7.25 -4.52 -5.50
N GLN A 104 8.54 -4.35 -5.72
CA GLN A 104 9.52 -4.15 -4.64
C GLN A 104 9.25 -2.83 -3.88
N ALA A 105 8.97 -1.75 -4.59
CA ALA A 105 8.66 -0.45 -3.96
C ALA A 105 7.37 -0.50 -3.14
N GLN A 106 6.34 -1.21 -3.61
CA GLN A 106 5.11 -1.45 -2.86
C GLN A 106 5.38 -2.25 -1.58
N ILE A 107 6.19 -3.31 -1.66
CA ILE A 107 6.59 -4.10 -0.49
C ILE A 107 7.32 -3.22 0.54
N GLU A 108 8.31 -2.45 0.11
CA GLU A 108 9.06 -1.57 1.02
C GLU A 108 8.19 -0.45 1.60
N SER A 109 7.15 0.02 0.91
CA SER A 109 6.18 0.97 1.48
C SER A 109 5.41 0.39 2.66
N TYR A 110 5.04 -0.90 2.62
CA TYR A 110 4.40 -1.58 3.76
C TYR A 110 5.38 -1.83 4.91
N VAL A 111 6.65 -2.11 4.60
CA VAL A 111 7.69 -2.24 5.63
C VAL A 111 7.95 -0.88 6.31
N ALA A 112 7.97 0.20 5.55
CA ALA A 112 8.08 1.56 6.08
C ALA A 112 6.87 1.94 6.94
N LEU A 113 5.65 1.55 6.53
CA LEU A 113 4.45 1.69 7.37
C LEU A 113 4.60 0.96 8.70
N ALA A 114 5.11 -0.27 8.70
CA ALA A 114 5.36 -1.01 9.92
C ALA A 114 6.37 -0.30 10.84
N ARG A 115 7.47 0.20 10.28
CA ARG A 115 8.46 1.02 11.03
C ARG A 115 7.84 2.29 11.61
N LEU A 116 7.03 2.99 10.82
CA LEU A 116 6.30 4.18 11.25
C LEU A 116 5.36 3.90 12.43
N LEU A 117 4.74 2.72 12.43
CA LEU A 117 3.83 2.26 13.48
C LEU A 117 4.54 1.63 14.68
N GLY A 118 5.88 1.59 14.68
CA GLY A 118 6.70 1.07 15.78
C GLY A 118 6.82 -0.45 15.82
N GLU A 119 6.54 -1.14 14.72
CA GLU A 119 6.64 -2.60 14.62
C GLU A 119 8.07 -3.05 14.37
N THR A 120 8.48 -4.17 15.00
CA THR A 120 9.84 -4.73 14.91
C THR A 120 9.94 -5.91 13.95
N GLU A 121 8.86 -6.67 13.78
CA GLU A 121 8.81 -7.88 12.94
C GLU A 121 8.66 -7.54 11.45
N LEU A 122 9.64 -6.82 10.90
CA LEU A 122 9.60 -6.29 9.54
C LEU A 122 9.71 -7.39 8.48
N ALA A 123 10.36 -8.51 8.79
CA ALA A 123 10.46 -9.66 7.90
C ALA A 123 9.07 -10.26 7.62
N ASP A 124 8.24 -10.37 8.65
CA ASP A 124 6.88 -10.91 8.55
C ASP A 124 5.97 -10.00 7.71
N VAL A 125 6.13 -8.69 7.89
CA VAL A 125 5.44 -7.67 7.07
C VAL A 125 5.88 -7.78 5.62
N ARG A 126 7.19 -7.85 5.36
CA ARG A 126 7.74 -7.97 4.00
C ARG A 126 7.22 -9.22 3.29
N GLN A 127 7.23 -10.36 3.98
CA GLN A 127 6.70 -11.61 3.43
C GLN A 127 5.20 -11.49 3.10
N THR A 128 4.41 -10.93 4.02
CA THR A 128 2.96 -10.77 3.82
C THR A 128 2.66 -9.80 2.67
N ALA A 129 3.42 -8.70 2.57
CA ALA A 129 3.31 -7.75 1.47
C ALA A 129 3.67 -8.39 0.13
N ALA A 130 4.74 -9.19 0.06
CA ALA A 130 5.11 -9.91 -1.16
C ALA A 130 4.01 -10.88 -1.62
N GLN A 131 3.36 -11.58 -0.68
CA GLN A 131 2.22 -12.45 -0.96
C GLN A 131 0.98 -11.69 -1.44
N LEU A 132 0.79 -10.43 -1.01
CA LEU A 132 -0.29 -9.58 -1.49
C LEU A 132 -0.02 -9.08 -2.92
N ILE A 133 1.21 -8.63 -3.20
CA ILE A 133 1.56 -8.00 -4.47
C ILE A 133 1.78 -9.03 -5.59
N THR A 134 2.29 -10.21 -5.25
CA THR A 134 2.46 -11.31 -6.21
C THR A 134 1.94 -12.62 -5.63
N PRO A 135 0.62 -12.75 -5.49
CA PRO A 135 0.03 -14.01 -5.04
C PRO A 135 0.30 -15.06 -6.14
N GLY A 136 0.66 -16.28 -5.73
CA GLY A 136 1.15 -17.32 -6.65
C GLY A 136 2.67 -17.54 -6.69
N ARG A 137 3.52 -16.57 -6.28
CA ARG A 137 4.98 -16.81 -6.14
C ARG A 137 5.40 -17.45 -4.81
N SER A 138 4.51 -17.55 -3.82
CA SER A 138 4.84 -18.08 -2.50
C SER A 138 3.75 -19.02 -1.95
N SER A 139 4.14 -20.24 -1.60
CA SER A 139 3.31 -21.24 -0.91
C SER A 139 3.51 -21.28 0.60
N SER A 140 4.34 -20.37 1.14
CA SER A 140 4.69 -20.35 2.56
C SER A 140 3.52 -19.87 3.43
N ARG A 141 3.37 -20.50 4.61
CA ARG A 141 2.34 -20.11 5.58
C ARG A 141 2.57 -18.64 6.00
N PRO A 142 1.53 -17.80 6.02
CA PRO A 142 1.70 -16.41 6.39
C PRO A 142 2.08 -16.27 7.87
N PRO A 143 2.96 -15.32 8.19
CA PRO A 143 3.30 -14.99 9.57
C PRO A 143 2.16 -14.26 10.28
N LYS A 144 2.23 -14.17 11.60
CA LYS A 144 1.25 -13.43 12.41
C LYS A 144 1.66 -11.97 12.51
N LEU A 145 0.82 -11.08 11.99
CA LEU A 145 1.07 -9.65 12.08
C LEU A 145 0.50 -9.03 13.36
N ALA A 146 1.19 -8.02 13.87
CA ALA A 146 0.72 -7.19 14.96
C ALA A 146 -0.59 -6.46 14.60
N ARG A 147 -1.29 -5.97 15.63
CA ARG A 147 -2.61 -5.34 15.47
C ARG A 147 -2.57 -4.16 14.49
N ALA A 148 -1.50 -3.36 14.51
CA ALA A 148 -1.35 -2.21 13.63
C ALA A 148 -1.23 -2.58 12.14
N MET A 149 -0.76 -3.80 11.85
CA MET A 149 -0.55 -4.33 10.50
C MET A 149 -1.60 -5.35 10.05
N ARG A 150 -2.65 -5.59 10.84
CA ARG A 150 -3.77 -6.47 10.45
C ARG A 150 -4.43 -6.13 9.11
N PRO A 151 -4.56 -4.86 8.68
CA PRO A 151 -5.09 -4.57 7.34
C PRO A 151 -4.32 -5.29 6.23
N LEU A 152 -2.98 -5.40 6.36
CA LEU A 152 -2.15 -6.11 5.37
C LEU A 152 -2.52 -7.60 5.27
N ALA A 153 -2.73 -8.26 6.41
CA ALA A 153 -3.13 -9.67 6.45
C ALA A 153 -4.51 -9.89 5.79
N ILE A 154 -5.43 -8.94 6.00
CA ILE A 154 -6.78 -8.97 5.40
C ILE A 154 -6.68 -8.79 3.88
N LEU A 155 -5.95 -7.77 3.42
CA LEU A 155 -5.73 -7.52 1.99
C LEU A 155 -5.11 -8.74 1.31
N ARG A 156 -4.07 -9.33 1.92
CA ARG A 156 -3.44 -10.57 1.42
C ARG A 156 -4.46 -11.70 1.30
N ALA A 157 -5.23 -11.96 2.36
CA ALA A 157 -6.20 -13.06 2.37
C ALA A 157 -7.26 -12.91 1.27
N LEU A 158 -7.69 -11.68 0.98
CA LEU A 158 -8.65 -11.39 -0.09
C LEU A 158 -8.02 -11.57 -1.48
N ALA A 159 -6.81 -11.06 -1.70
CA ALA A 159 -6.08 -11.21 -2.97
C ALA A 159 -5.82 -12.68 -3.32
N MET A 160 -5.40 -13.50 -2.35
CA MET A 160 -5.19 -14.94 -2.58
C MET A 160 -6.48 -15.67 -2.94
N ARG A 161 -7.64 -15.23 -2.43
CA ARG A 161 -8.94 -15.85 -2.74
C ARG A 161 -9.38 -15.54 -4.16
N THR A 162 -9.20 -14.29 -4.61
CA THR A 162 -9.56 -13.88 -5.98
C THR A 162 -8.74 -14.66 -7.01
N GLU A 163 -7.47 -14.96 -6.73
CA GLU A 163 -6.65 -15.78 -7.62
C GLU A 163 -7.05 -17.26 -7.66
N GLN A 164 -7.55 -17.81 -6.55
CA GLN A 164 -8.00 -19.21 -6.48
C GLN A 164 -9.39 -19.44 -7.12
N GLY A 165 -9.90 -18.48 -7.90
CA GLY A 165 -11.19 -18.59 -8.60
C GLY A 165 -12.42 -18.48 -7.69
N GLY A 166 -12.27 -17.88 -6.50
CA GLY A 166 -13.41 -17.61 -5.62
C GLY A 166 -14.22 -16.42 -6.12
N GLU A 167 -15.45 -16.65 -6.60
CA GLU A 167 -16.42 -15.59 -6.88
C GLU A 167 -16.60 -14.67 -5.65
N PRO A 168 -16.39 -13.35 -5.76
CA PRO A 168 -16.54 -12.40 -4.66
C PRO A 168 -17.99 -12.40 -4.19
N THR A 169 -18.21 -12.91 -2.98
CA THR A 169 -19.55 -13.11 -2.40
C THR A 169 -19.64 -12.30 -1.10
N PRO A 170 -20.31 -11.13 -1.11
CA PRO A 170 -20.24 -10.12 -0.04
C PRO A 170 -20.55 -10.64 1.37
N LEU A 171 -21.49 -11.59 1.49
CA LEU A 171 -21.95 -12.13 2.78
C LEU A 171 -20.95 -13.11 3.42
N ARG A 172 -20.21 -13.87 2.61
CA ARG A 172 -19.24 -14.87 3.11
C ARG A 172 -17.91 -14.21 3.47
N ASP A 173 -17.57 -13.14 2.76
CA ASP A 173 -16.42 -12.27 3.06
C ASP A 173 -16.60 -11.64 4.43
N LEU A 174 -17.78 -11.09 4.72
CA LEU A 174 -18.11 -10.52 6.04
C LEU A 174 -17.90 -11.54 7.19
N ALA A 175 -18.33 -12.78 7.01
CA ALA A 175 -18.22 -13.84 8.02
C ALA A 175 -16.77 -14.32 8.24
N MET A 176 -15.95 -14.36 7.20
CA MET A 176 -14.54 -14.72 7.32
C MET A 176 -13.71 -13.60 7.95
N LEU A 177 -14.03 -12.34 7.64
CA LEU A 177 -13.34 -11.17 8.17
C LEU A 177 -13.54 -11.05 9.68
N MET A 178 -14.74 -11.37 10.17
CA MET A 178 -14.99 -11.52 11.62
C MET A 178 -14.04 -12.53 12.26
N ARG A 179 -13.71 -13.63 11.57
CA ARG A 179 -12.84 -14.69 12.06
C ARG A 179 -11.36 -14.31 12.02
N VAL A 180 -10.89 -13.69 10.94
CA VAL A 180 -9.50 -13.20 10.79
C VAL A 180 -9.23 -12.03 11.73
N GLY A 181 -10.20 -11.13 11.88
CA GLY A 181 -10.15 -10.01 12.80
C GLY A 181 -10.07 -10.37 14.27
N LEU A 182 -10.79 -11.42 14.67
CA LEU A 182 -10.70 -11.97 16.03
C LEU A 182 -9.39 -12.73 16.25
N LEU A 183 -8.87 -13.45 15.25
CA LEU A 183 -7.80 -14.43 15.44
C LEU A 183 -6.40 -13.96 14.99
N GLY A 184 -6.29 -12.85 14.26
CA GLY A 184 -5.01 -12.29 13.81
C GLY A 184 -4.18 -13.24 12.93
N ARG A 185 -4.83 -13.98 12.02
CA ARG A 185 -4.22 -15.03 11.18
C ARG A 185 -4.68 -14.91 9.74
#